data_AF-A0AAN6XZV0-F1
#
_entry.id   AF-A0AAN6XZV0-F1
#
_cell.length_a   1.000
_cell.length_b   1.000
_cell.length_c   1.000
_cell.angle_alpha   90.00
_cell.angle_beta   90.00
_cell.angle_gamma   90.00
#
_symmetry.space_group_name_H-M   'P 1'
#
loop_
_entity.id
_entity.type
_entity.pdbx_description
1 polymer ?
#
loop_
_entity_poly.entity_id
_entity_poly.type
_entity_poly.pdbx_seq_one_letter_code
_entity_poly.pdbx_strand_id
1 'polypeptide(L)'
;MADPSGILGVIGVATQLIQMTVQFGLDWKDAPSDARAFFFELQSLRTVLQETHKNVTQNSDFINAFEGRHSTILSHLGDQSQGTAAKSMLSACETELEKMAKDLKKRAESHRASWEALKGAFTAKKTRESAENLHRQCQALNSMAAIDAIAIGASTHCKVVEMHDHQLGREKKEEQKRILEWLTLIDYASQQIDFIIQRQSGTGQWLLQSPEFQEWLQGDRKTLFCPGIPGAGKTILTATVVEHLVNQFHNDPKIGISYIYCNFRRTEEQKLDDLLASLLKQLAEPLSSLPKAIMELHERHKMKRTRPSTDELSKALQLVTTSYSRVFVLIDALDECQTSGGCRGRLIEEGLGLQARYSVS
;
A
#
# COMPACT_ATOMS: atom_id res chain seq x y z
N MET A 1 11.89 18.52 28.66
CA MET A 1 12.29 17.17 29.11
C MET A 1 11.33 16.79 30.22
N ALA A 2 10.38 15.88 29.98
CA ALA A 2 9.67 15.27 31.10
C ALA A 2 10.68 14.37 31.82
N ASP A 3 10.89 14.67 33.09
CA ASP A 3 11.96 14.10 33.86
C ASP A 3 11.58 12.65 34.23
N PRO A 4 12.38 11.63 33.85
CA PRO A 4 12.24 10.27 34.37
C PRO A 4 12.15 10.22 35.90
N SER A 5 12.63 11.28 36.55
CA SER A 5 12.50 11.56 37.98
C SER A 5 11.08 11.63 38.51
N GLY A 6 10.06 12.03 37.73
CA GLY A 6 8.67 12.10 38.23
C GLY A 6 8.02 10.72 38.40
N ILE A 7 8.26 9.82 37.43
CA ILE A 7 7.83 8.42 37.51
C ILE A 7 8.65 7.69 38.59
N LEU A 8 9.97 7.89 38.63
CA LEU A 8 10.84 7.37 39.68
C LEU A 8 10.50 7.94 41.07
N GLY A 9 10.02 9.18 41.14
CA GLY A 9 9.55 9.87 42.35
C GLY A 9 8.28 9.22 42.91
N VAL A 10 7.26 9.05 42.06
CA VAL A 10 6.04 8.27 42.37
C VAL A 10 6.39 6.88 42.91
N ILE A 11 7.32 6.16 42.26
CA ILE A 11 7.75 4.81 42.63
C ILE A 11 8.53 4.80 43.95
N GLY A 12 9.47 5.72 44.11
CA GLY A 12 10.29 5.84 45.32
C GLY A 12 9.43 6.13 46.54
N VAL A 13 8.46 7.03 46.39
CA VAL A 13 7.52 7.41 47.45
C VAL A 13 6.54 6.29 47.77
N ALA A 14 5.98 5.61 46.76
CA ALA A 14 5.13 4.44 46.97
C ALA A 14 5.89 3.31 47.68
N THR A 15 7.13 3.03 47.27
CA THR A 15 7.98 1.99 47.87
C THR A 15 8.30 2.30 49.33
N GLN A 16 8.62 3.56 49.66
CA GLN A 16 8.85 3.98 51.05
C GLN A 16 7.59 3.83 51.91
N LEU A 17 6.42 4.24 51.41
CA LEU A 17 5.14 4.06 52.07
C LEU A 17 4.82 2.59 52.34
N ILE A 18 5.08 1.73 51.36
CA ILE A 18 4.90 0.28 51.44
C ILE A 18 5.84 -0.33 52.49
N GLN A 19 7.12 0.04 52.48
CA GLN A 19 8.11 -0.51 53.39
C GLN A 19 7.83 -0.11 54.84
N MET A 20 7.39 1.13 55.07
CA MET A 20 6.91 1.55 56.39
C MET A 20 5.70 0.73 56.83
N THR A 21 4.69 0.58 55.96
CA THR A 21 3.44 -0.14 56.29
C THR A 21 3.67 -1.62 56.59
N VAL A 22 4.51 -2.31 55.81
CA VAL A 22 4.83 -3.74 56.00
C VAL A 22 5.63 -3.96 57.29
N GLN A 23 6.62 -3.10 57.58
CA GLN A 23 7.40 -3.20 58.81
C GLN A 23 6.50 -3.08 60.04
N PHE A 24 5.56 -2.13 60.04
CA PHE A 24 4.61 -1.97 61.14
C PHE A 24 3.57 -3.10 61.24
N GLY A 25 3.15 -3.69 60.11
CA GLY A 25 2.19 -4.80 60.10
C GLY A 25 2.78 -6.13 60.58
N LEU A 26 4.04 -6.42 60.24
CA LEU A 26 4.75 -7.64 60.66
C LEU A 26 5.02 -7.67 62.18
N ASP A 27 5.18 -6.50 62.80
CA ASP A 27 5.40 -6.37 64.24
C ASP A 27 4.10 -6.53 65.07
N TRP A 28 2.92 -6.72 64.43
CA TRP A 28 1.61 -6.69 65.09
C TRP A 28 0.82 -8.01 64.98
N LYS A 29 0.95 -8.89 65.98
CA LYS A 29 0.29 -10.22 66.01
C LYS A 29 -1.24 -10.20 66.18
N ASP A 30 -1.84 -9.14 66.73
CA ASP A 30 -3.27 -9.05 67.10
C ASP A 30 -4.01 -7.85 66.48
N ALA A 31 -3.86 -7.62 65.16
CA ALA A 31 -4.51 -6.50 64.48
C ALA A 31 -6.05 -6.63 64.35
N PRO A 32 -6.86 -5.59 64.68
CA PRO A 32 -8.31 -5.52 64.44
C PRO A 32 -8.70 -5.67 62.96
N SER A 33 -9.94 -6.08 62.68
CA SER A 33 -10.46 -6.31 61.31
C SER A 33 -10.27 -5.12 60.37
N ASP A 34 -10.50 -3.91 60.87
CA ASP A 34 -10.48 -2.69 60.06
C ASP A 34 -9.05 -2.31 59.66
N ALA A 35 -8.08 -2.59 60.53
CA ALA A 35 -6.66 -2.43 60.21
C ALA A 35 -6.23 -3.44 59.15
N ARG A 36 -6.66 -4.71 59.27
CA ARG A 36 -6.40 -5.73 58.25
C ARG A 36 -7.02 -5.37 56.90
N ALA A 37 -8.27 -4.90 56.87
CA ALA A 37 -8.95 -4.46 55.66
C ALA A 37 -8.18 -3.32 54.96
N PHE A 38 -7.70 -2.34 55.73
CA PHE A 38 -6.87 -1.26 55.20
C PHE A 38 -5.49 -1.74 54.70
N PHE A 39 -4.84 -2.70 55.39
CA PHE A 39 -3.62 -3.34 54.88
C PHE A 39 -3.88 -4.03 53.52
N PHE A 40 -5.03 -4.67 53.33
CA PHE A 40 -5.43 -5.24 52.03
C PHE A 40 -5.69 -4.17 50.98
N GLU A 41 -6.33 -3.05 51.33
CA GLU A 41 -6.51 -1.90 50.42
C GLU A 41 -5.16 -1.34 49.96
N LEU A 42 -4.19 -1.19 50.87
CA LEU A 42 -2.82 -0.75 50.54
C LEU A 42 -2.05 -1.79 49.71
N GLN A 43 -2.25 -3.07 49.97
CA GLN A 43 -1.65 -4.14 49.18
C GLN A 43 -2.25 -4.19 47.76
N SER A 44 -3.55 -3.95 47.62
CA SER A 44 -4.22 -3.82 46.32
C SER A 44 -3.69 -2.61 45.54
N LEU A 45 -3.58 -1.45 46.22
CA LEU A 45 -2.98 -0.25 45.65
C LEU A 45 -1.53 -0.48 45.19
N ARG A 46 -0.73 -1.22 45.97
CA ARG A 46 0.63 -1.64 45.57
C ARG A 46 0.61 -2.43 44.26
N THR A 47 -0.25 -3.44 44.16
CA THR A 47 -0.32 -4.28 42.95
C THR A 47 -0.69 -3.45 41.72
N VAL A 48 -1.65 -2.53 41.86
CA VAL A 48 -2.06 -1.64 40.77
C VAL A 48 -0.93 -0.68 40.38
N LEU A 49 -0.22 -0.08 41.34
CA LEU A 49 0.92 0.81 41.08
C LEU A 49 2.10 0.08 40.41
N GLN A 50 2.38 -1.17 40.82
CA GLN A 50 3.42 -2.00 40.21
C GLN A 50 3.09 -2.35 38.76
N GLU A 51 1.83 -2.67 38.47
CA GLU A 51 1.37 -2.96 37.12
C GLU A 51 1.39 -1.70 36.23
N THR A 52 0.94 -0.55 36.75
CA THR A 52 1.04 0.73 36.05
C THR A 52 2.50 1.09 35.77
N HIS A 53 3.40 0.86 36.72
CA HIS A 53 4.84 1.07 36.53
C HIS A 53 5.39 0.22 35.39
N LYS A 54 5.08 -1.09 35.39
CA LYS A 54 5.51 -2.02 34.35
C LYS A 54 5.03 -1.54 32.98
N ASN A 55 3.76 -1.15 32.88
CA ASN A 55 3.15 -0.74 31.61
C ASN A 55 3.68 0.61 31.10
N VAL A 56 4.01 1.57 31.99
CA VAL A 56 4.55 2.88 31.61
C VAL A 56 6.04 2.83 31.26
N THR A 57 6.85 2.04 31.99
CA THR A 57 8.31 2.00 31.80
C THR A 57 8.77 1.02 30.73
N GLN A 58 7.97 0.00 30.42
CA GLN A 58 8.30 -0.97 29.37
C GLN A 58 7.70 -0.60 28.00
N ASN A 59 6.81 0.40 27.93
CA ASN A 59 6.20 0.86 26.69
C ASN A 59 6.92 2.13 26.17
N SER A 60 7.68 1.98 25.09
CA SER A 60 8.46 3.06 24.47
C SER A 60 7.62 4.24 23.98
N ASP A 61 6.35 4.02 23.63
CA ASP A 61 5.49 5.08 23.13
C ASP A 61 4.85 5.93 24.24
N PHE A 62 4.65 5.36 25.43
CA PHE A 62 4.35 6.14 26.64
C PHE A 62 5.55 7.03 26.98
N ILE A 63 6.77 6.50 26.94
CA ILE A 63 8.00 7.29 27.13
C ILE A 63 8.08 8.44 26.11
N ASN A 64 7.81 8.18 24.82
CA ASN A 64 7.79 9.20 23.77
C ASN A 64 6.76 10.31 24.04
N ALA A 65 5.54 9.95 24.48
CA ALA A 65 4.51 10.91 24.87
C ALA A 65 4.98 11.84 26.01
N PHE A 66 5.69 11.29 26.99
CA PHE A 66 6.23 12.06 28.10
C PHE A 66 7.32 13.01 27.64
N GLU A 67 8.22 12.57 26.77
CA GLU A 67 9.33 13.37 26.25
C GLU A 67 8.91 14.49 25.28
N GLY A 68 7.62 14.57 24.92
CA GLY A 68 7.11 15.55 23.94
C GLY A 68 7.46 15.16 22.50
N ARG A 69 7.78 13.88 22.28
CA ARG A 69 7.98 13.29 20.96
C ARG A 69 6.65 12.74 20.45
N HIS A 70 6.57 12.51 19.14
CA HIS A 70 5.37 11.95 18.53
C HIS A 70 5.03 10.59 19.17
N SER A 71 3.87 10.52 19.81
CA SER A 71 3.32 9.29 20.36
C SER A 71 2.15 8.87 19.49
N THR A 72 2.30 7.72 18.84
CA THR A 72 1.27 7.08 18.03
C THR A 72 -0.01 6.80 18.86
N ILE A 73 0.15 6.57 20.16
CA ILE A 73 -0.91 6.31 21.15
C ILE A 73 -1.90 7.48 21.28
N LEU A 74 -1.38 8.70 21.39
CA LEU A 74 -2.20 9.88 21.72
C LEU A 74 -2.64 10.66 20.48
N SER A 75 -1.97 10.49 19.34
CA SER A 75 -2.39 11.10 18.09
C SER A 75 -3.63 10.42 17.50
N HIS A 76 -3.88 9.15 17.82
CA HIS A 76 -5.03 8.38 17.33
C HIS A 76 -6.31 8.50 18.19
N LEU A 77 -6.22 8.98 19.45
CA LEU A 77 -7.37 9.14 20.35
C LEU A 77 -8.03 10.53 20.30
N GLY A 78 -7.55 11.42 19.44
CA GLY A 78 -8.12 12.74 19.20
C GLY A 78 -7.49 13.84 20.04
N ASP A 79 -6.88 14.77 19.31
CA ASP A 79 -6.33 16.07 19.71
C ASP A 79 -5.13 16.05 20.69
N GLN A 80 -4.17 16.97 20.48
CA GLN A 80 -2.94 17.09 21.27
C GLN A 80 -3.18 17.35 22.79
N SER A 81 -4.44 17.55 23.19
CA SER A 81 -4.90 17.79 24.57
C SER A 81 -4.83 16.55 25.47
N GLN A 82 -4.85 15.33 24.93
CA GLN A 82 -4.86 14.10 25.75
C GLN A 82 -3.49 13.71 26.32
N GLY A 83 -2.39 14.04 25.63
CA GLY A 83 -1.04 13.88 26.20
C GLY A 83 -0.81 14.76 27.42
N THR A 84 -1.48 15.91 27.46
CA THR A 84 -1.52 16.82 28.61
C THR A 84 -2.36 16.24 29.75
N ALA A 85 -3.43 15.50 29.43
CA ALA A 85 -4.26 14.81 30.43
C ALA A 85 -3.54 13.63 31.10
N ALA A 86 -2.80 12.80 30.35
CA ALA A 86 -2.01 11.71 30.94
C ALA A 86 -0.89 12.26 31.86
N LYS A 87 -0.23 13.36 31.44
CA LYS A 87 0.78 14.06 32.25
C LYS A 87 0.19 14.66 33.53
N SER A 88 -0.97 15.31 33.45
CA SER A 88 -1.61 15.91 34.61
C SER A 88 -2.14 14.88 35.61
N MET A 89 -2.63 13.72 35.13
CA MET A 89 -3.06 12.62 35.99
C MET A 89 -1.88 12.01 36.76
N LEU A 90 -0.71 11.85 36.11
CA LEU A 90 0.50 11.35 36.78
C LEU A 90 1.08 12.34 37.78
N SER A 91 1.13 13.64 37.48
CA SER A 91 1.59 14.63 38.45
C SER A 91 0.65 14.76 39.65
N ALA A 92 -0.67 14.55 39.44
CA ALA A 92 -1.64 14.47 40.51
C ALA A 92 -1.41 13.23 41.40
N CYS A 93 -1.10 12.08 40.79
CA CYS A 93 -0.72 10.87 41.53
C CYS A 93 0.54 11.09 42.39
N GLU A 94 1.58 11.70 41.82
CA GLU A 94 2.84 12.02 42.50
C GLU A 94 2.62 12.93 43.71
N THR A 95 1.87 14.02 43.51
CA THR A 95 1.57 15.00 44.56
C THR A 95 0.81 14.35 45.72
N GLU A 96 -0.18 13.50 45.43
CA GLU A 96 -0.97 12.83 46.46
C GLU A 96 -0.15 11.75 47.19
N LEU A 97 0.71 11.01 46.49
CA LEU A 97 1.64 10.06 47.11
C LEU A 97 2.66 10.74 48.03
N GLU A 98 3.25 11.85 47.59
CA GLU A 98 4.21 12.60 48.41
C GLU A 98 3.57 13.14 49.69
N LYS A 99 2.36 13.67 49.57
CA LYS A 99 1.60 14.20 50.69
C LYS A 99 1.25 13.11 51.69
N MET A 100 0.84 11.94 51.20
CA MET A 100 0.57 10.77 52.03
C MET A 100 1.84 10.28 52.75
N ALA A 101 2.99 10.26 52.06
CA ALA A 101 4.28 9.90 52.65
C ALA A 101 4.76 10.89 53.71
N LYS A 102 4.67 12.19 53.43
CA LYS A 102 5.02 13.26 54.38
C LYS A 102 4.13 13.19 55.62
N ASP A 103 2.82 12.98 55.45
CA ASP A 103 1.88 12.88 56.56
C ASP A 103 2.12 11.64 57.42
N LEU A 104 2.43 10.49 56.82
CA LEU A 104 2.73 9.26 57.54
C LEU A 104 4.09 9.32 58.26
N LYS A 105 5.12 9.89 57.63
CA LYS A 105 6.46 10.06 58.23
C LYS A 105 6.44 11.01 59.42
N LYS A 106 5.83 12.19 59.28
CA LYS A 106 5.72 13.19 60.35
C LYS A 106 5.00 12.64 61.59
N ARG A 107 4.02 11.74 61.37
CA ARG A 107 3.23 11.15 62.45
C ARG A 107 3.91 9.93 63.09
N ALA A 108 4.74 9.21 62.33
CA ALA A 108 5.59 8.13 62.85
C ALA A 108 6.72 8.63 63.77
N GLU A 109 7.28 9.81 63.49
CA GLU A 109 8.36 10.43 64.27
C GLU A 109 7.86 11.08 65.60
N SER A 110 6.54 11.18 65.81
CA SER A 110 5.96 11.76 67.03
C SER A 110 5.99 10.77 68.21
N HIS A 111 7.07 10.84 68.99
CA HIS A 111 7.43 9.90 70.05
C HIS A 111 6.52 9.84 71.30
N ARG A 112 5.31 10.46 71.31
CA ARG A 112 4.45 10.50 72.51
C ARG A 112 2.98 10.08 72.33
N ALA A 113 2.57 9.62 71.16
CA ALA A 113 1.22 9.10 70.91
C ALA A 113 1.21 8.02 69.82
N SER A 114 2.18 7.11 69.87
CA SER A 114 2.59 6.29 68.71
C SER A 114 1.48 5.42 68.10
N TRP A 115 0.45 5.03 68.85
CA TRP A 115 -0.56 4.07 68.39
C TRP A 115 -1.90 4.71 67.94
N GLU A 116 -2.54 5.50 68.80
CA GLU A 116 -3.81 6.19 68.48
C GLU A 116 -3.63 7.25 67.38
N ALA A 117 -2.45 7.89 67.30
CA ALA A 117 -2.15 8.87 66.26
C ALA A 117 -1.91 8.21 64.89
N LEU A 118 -1.30 7.02 64.85
CA LEU A 118 -1.17 6.23 63.62
C LEU A 118 -2.52 5.65 63.20
N LYS A 119 -3.28 5.05 64.13
CA LYS A 119 -4.66 4.59 63.88
C LYS A 119 -5.52 5.72 63.33
N GLY A 120 -5.51 6.89 63.97
CA GLY A 120 -6.21 8.09 63.52
C GLY A 120 -5.71 8.67 62.19
N ALA A 121 -4.45 8.45 61.82
CA ALA A 121 -3.90 8.84 60.52
C ALA A 121 -4.38 7.93 59.39
N PHE A 122 -4.51 6.63 59.68
CA PHE A 122 -4.98 5.63 58.71
C PHE A 122 -6.51 5.59 58.61
N THR A 123 -7.23 5.86 59.70
CA THR A 123 -8.70 6.03 59.69
C THR A 123 -9.14 7.45 59.35
N ALA A 124 -8.21 8.38 59.12
CA ALA A 124 -8.55 9.72 58.67
C ALA A 124 -9.19 9.65 57.29
N LYS A 125 -10.43 10.14 57.19
CA LYS A 125 -11.20 10.23 55.94
C LYS A 125 -10.38 10.74 54.76
N LYS A 126 -9.53 11.76 55.00
CA LYS A 126 -8.64 12.35 54.00
C LYS A 126 -7.62 11.37 53.41
N THR A 127 -7.02 10.49 54.23
CA THR A 127 -6.04 9.49 53.76
C THR A 127 -6.72 8.41 52.92
N ARG A 128 -7.92 7.98 53.33
CA ARG A 128 -8.74 7.00 52.61
C ARG A 128 -9.21 7.54 51.26
N GLU A 129 -9.70 8.79 51.23
CA GLU A 129 -10.09 9.47 49.99
C GLU A 129 -8.91 9.64 49.02
N SER A 130 -7.71 9.97 49.51
CA SER A 130 -6.50 10.02 48.69
C SER A 130 -6.12 8.65 48.11
N ALA A 131 -6.23 7.57 48.90
CA ALA A 131 -5.95 6.21 48.42
C ALA A 131 -6.97 5.73 47.37
N GLU A 132 -8.26 5.99 47.58
CA GLU A 132 -9.34 5.68 46.62
C GLU A 132 -9.22 6.52 45.34
N ASN A 133 -8.79 7.79 45.45
CA ASN A 133 -8.53 8.64 44.30
C ASN A 133 -7.34 8.14 43.48
N LEU A 134 -6.24 7.75 44.14
CA LEU A 134 -5.07 7.17 43.49
C LEU A 134 -5.41 5.85 42.79
N HIS A 135 -6.18 4.98 43.44
CA HIS A 135 -6.63 3.72 42.85
C HIS A 135 -7.41 3.95 41.54
N ARG A 136 -8.38 4.90 41.55
CA ARG A 136 -9.15 5.26 40.35
C ARG A 136 -8.26 5.81 39.22
N GLN A 137 -7.29 6.65 39.57
CA GLN A 137 -6.37 7.24 38.58
C GLN A 137 -5.45 6.19 37.95
N CYS A 138 -4.90 5.25 38.74
CA CYS A 138 -4.08 4.16 38.21
C CYS A 138 -4.89 3.16 37.37
N GLN A 139 -6.14 2.88 37.75
CA GLN A 139 -7.04 2.06 36.94
C GLN A 139 -7.37 2.71 35.58
N ALA A 140 -7.60 4.02 35.57
CA ALA A 140 -7.79 4.76 34.33
C ALA A 140 -6.54 4.70 33.43
N LEU A 141 -5.34 4.88 34.00
CA LEU A 141 -4.07 4.73 33.27
C LEU A 141 -3.90 3.34 32.67
N ASN A 142 -4.18 2.28 33.42
CA ASN A 142 -4.10 0.90 32.92
C ASN A 142 -5.16 0.61 31.83
N SER A 143 -6.36 1.18 31.95
CA SER A 143 -7.41 1.02 30.94
C SER A 143 -7.05 1.75 29.64
N MET A 144 -6.44 2.93 29.73
CA MET A 144 -5.90 3.64 28.56
C MET A 144 -4.78 2.83 27.88
N ALA A 145 -3.89 2.19 28.65
CA ALA A 145 -2.84 1.32 28.11
C ALA A 145 -3.38 0.03 27.46
N ALA A 146 -4.51 -0.51 27.94
CA ALA A 146 -5.13 -1.69 27.34
C ALA A 146 -5.86 -1.37 26.02
N ILE A 147 -6.53 -0.22 25.94
CA ILE A 147 -7.17 0.29 24.71
C ILE A 147 -6.10 0.53 23.62
N ASP A 148 -4.92 0.99 24.03
CA ASP A 148 -3.77 1.24 23.15
C ASP A 148 -3.27 -0.03 22.45
N ALA A 149 -3.07 -1.13 23.18
CA ALA A 149 -2.62 -2.40 22.59
C ALA A 149 -3.54 -2.90 21.47
N ILE A 150 -4.86 -2.67 21.62
CA ILE A 150 -5.87 -3.04 20.63
C ILE A 150 -5.85 -2.08 19.44
N ALA A 151 -5.77 -0.76 19.68
CA ALA A 151 -5.75 0.25 18.63
C ALA A 151 -4.49 0.18 17.76
N ILE A 152 -3.32 -0.01 18.37
CA ILE A 152 -2.05 -0.26 17.67
C ILE A 152 -2.14 -1.56 16.87
N GLY A 153 -2.69 -2.62 17.46
CA GLY A 153 -2.89 -3.90 16.79
C GLY A 153 -3.76 -3.77 15.53
N ALA A 154 -4.88 -3.04 15.62
CA ALA A 154 -5.77 -2.79 14.50
C ALA A 154 -5.12 -1.92 13.41
N SER A 155 -4.47 -0.81 13.78
CA SER A 155 -3.77 0.08 12.83
C SER A 155 -2.62 -0.63 12.11
N THR A 156 -1.83 -1.41 12.86
CA THR A 156 -0.76 -2.25 12.29
C THR A 156 -1.35 -3.27 11.33
N HIS A 157 -2.44 -3.93 11.69
CA HIS A 157 -3.12 -4.88 10.82
C HIS A 157 -3.60 -4.21 9.53
N CYS A 158 -4.27 -3.05 9.61
CA CYS A 158 -4.71 -2.30 8.43
C CYS A 158 -3.53 -1.96 7.50
N LYS A 159 -2.44 -1.41 8.05
CA LYS A 159 -1.23 -1.11 7.26
C LYS A 159 -0.62 -2.36 6.63
N VAL A 160 -0.59 -3.49 7.35
CA VAL A 160 -0.09 -4.76 6.81
C VAL A 160 -0.97 -5.28 5.67
N VAL A 161 -2.30 -5.17 5.79
CA VAL A 161 -3.24 -5.54 4.73
C VAL A 161 -3.06 -4.64 3.50
N GLU A 162 -2.99 -3.31 3.68
CA GLU A 162 -2.73 -2.37 2.59
C GLU A 162 -1.38 -2.65 1.89
N MET A 163 -0.33 -2.91 2.68
CA MET A 163 0.98 -3.30 2.14
C MET A 163 0.91 -4.61 1.36
N HIS A 164 0.14 -5.59 1.84
CA HIS A 164 -0.04 -6.87 1.16
C HIS A 164 -0.77 -6.70 -0.18
N ASP A 165 -1.84 -5.90 -0.21
CA ASP A 165 -2.58 -5.61 -1.45
C ASP A 165 -1.70 -4.87 -2.48
N HIS A 166 -0.90 -3.90 -2.03
CA HIS A 166 0.06 -3.22 -2.88
C HIS A 166 1.13 -4.17 -3.43
N GLN A 167 1.61 -5.12 -2.60
CA GLN A 167 2.59 -6.12 -3.01
C GLN A 167 2.01 -7.07 -4.06
N LEU A 168 0.81 -7.61 -3.83
CA LEU A 168 0.11 -8.47 -4.80
C LEU A 168 -0.12 -7.74 -6.13
N GLY A 169 -0.47 -6.45 -6.07
CA GLY A 169 -0.64 -5.61 -7.26
C GLY A 169 0.66 -5.43 -8.06
N ARG A 170 1.80 -5.27 -7.37
CA ARG A 170 3.13 -5.18 -8.02
C ARG A 170 3.54 -6.49 -8.66
N GLU A 171 3.42 -7.60 -7.92
CA GLU A 171 3.75 -8.94 -8.41
C GLU A 171 2.95 -9.31 -9.66
N LYS A 172 1.66 -8.99 -9.68
CA LYS A 172 0.81 -9.19 -10.86
C LYS A 172 1.29 -8.38 -12.06
N LYS A 173 1.64 -7.10 -11.89
CA LYS A 173 2.14 -6.25 -12.98
C LYS A 173 3.50 -6.72 -13.50
N GLU A 174 4.39 -7.14 -12.61
CA GLU A 174 5.68 -7.71 -13.00
C GLU A 174 5.53 -8.99 -13.80
N GLU A 175 4.62 -9.89 -13.38
CA GLU A 175 4.36 -11.13 -14.11
C GLU A 175 3.75 -10.84 -15.49
N GLN A 176 2.81 -9.89 -15.58
CA GLN A 176 2.25 -9.48 -16.87
C GLN A 176 3.34 -8.97 -17.82
N LYS A 177 4.24 -8.12 -17.31
CA LYS A 177 5.38 -7.63 -18.09
C LYS A 177 6.29 -8.76 -18.57
N ARG A 178 6.63 -9.71 -17.70
CA ARG A 178 7.47 -10.88 -18.08
C ARG A 178 6.82 -11.72 -19.18
N ILE A 179 5.51 -11.93 -19.11
CA ILE A 179 4.77 -12.70 -20.13
C ILE A 179 4.77 -11.96 -21.47
N LEU A 180 4.57 -10.64 -21.47
CA LEU A 180 4.60 -9.82 -22.69
C LEU A 180 5.99 -9.77 -23.33
N GLU A 181 7.05 -9.64 -22.52
CA GLU A 181 8.44 -9.71 -22.98
C GLU A 181 8.81 -11.12 -23.48
N TRP A 182 8.21 -12.16 -22.89
CA TRP A 182 8.33 -13.53 -23.40
C TRP A 182 7.70 -13.67 -24.78
N LEU A 183 6.56 -13.05 -25.08
CA LEU A 183 5.96 -13.10 -26.42
C LEU A 183 6.91 -12.52 -27.46
N THR A 184 7.41 -11.30 -27.23
CA THR A 184 8.42 -10.68 -28.08
C THR A 184 9.15 -9.54 -27.39
N LEU A 185 10.43 -9.41 -27.70
CA LEU A 185 11.26 -8.26 -27.33
C LEU A 185 11.16 -7.11 -28.33
N ILE A 186 10.52 -7.34 -29.49
CA ILE A 186 10.32 -6.30 -30.50
C ILE A 186 9.41 -5.23 -29.90
N ASP A 187 9.81 -3.98 -30.11
CA ASP A 187 9.08 -2.80 -29.70
C ASP A 187 9.16 -1.74 -30.81
N TYR A 188 8.01 -1.45 -31.42
CA TYR A 188 7.87 -0.44 -32.47
C TYR A 188 7.68 0.98 -31.90
N ALA A 189 7.47 1.15 -30.60
CA ALA A 189 7.24 2.45 -29.98
C ALA A 189 8.44 3.39 -30.15
N SER A 190 9.67 2.86 -30.07
CA SER A 190 10.88 3.65 -30.32
C SER A 190 10.92 4.17 -31.76
N GLN A 191 10.58 3.34 -32.75
CA GLN A 191 10.53 3.75 -34.15
C GLN A 191 9.40 4.76 -34.40
N GLN A 192 8.25 4.58 -33.77
CA GLN A 192 7.15 5.54 -33.80
C GLN A 192 7.60 6.92 -33.34
N ILE A 193 8.29 7.00 -32.20
CA ILE A 193 8.82 8.26 -31.65
C ILE A 193 9.82 8.89 -32.64
N ASP A 194 10.77 8.11 -33.16
CA ASP A 194 11.76 8.60 -34.12
C ASP A 194 11.11 9.19 -35.38
N PHE A 195 10.09 8.53 -35.93
CA PHE A 195 9.38 9.02 -37.11
C PHE A 195 8.54 10.27 -36.83
N ILE A 196 7.94 10.38 -35.65
CA ILE A 196 7.23 11.59 -35.24
C ILE A 196 8.19 12.77 -35.06
N ILE A 197 9.38 12.56 -34.48
CA ILE A 197 10.41 13.60 -34.34
C ILE A 197 10.90 14.09 -35.70
N GLN A 198 11.05 13.19 -36.68
CA GLN A 198 11.52 13.54 -38.02
C GLN A 198 10.44 14.23 -38.86
N ARG A 199 9.16 14.11 -38.50
CA ARG A 199 8.04 14.69 -39.23
C ARG A 199 8.13 16.21 -39.27
N GLN A 200 8.08 16.78 -40.48
CA GLN A 200 7.90 18.22 -40.66
C GLN A 200 6.47 18.64 -40.30
N SER A 201 6.33 19.73 -39.54
CA SER A 201 5.03 20.24 -39.09
C SER A 201 4.05 20.41 -40.26
N GLY A 202 2.81 19.95 -40.07
CA GLY A 202 1.75 19.97 -41.10
C GLY A 202 1.77 18.80 -42.10
N THR A 203 2.81 17.95 -42.09
CA THR A 203 2.86 16.78 -42.97
C THR A 203 1.81 15.74 -42.58
N GLY A 204 1.11 15.19 -43.58
CA GLY A 204 0.11 14.13 -43.38
C GLY A 204 -1.29 14.62 -43.04
N GLN A 205 -1.49 15.93 -42.81
CA GLN A 205 -2.81 16.48 -42.50
C GLN A 205 -3.82 16.26 -43.63
N TRP A 206 -3.37 16.34 -44.89
CA TRP A 206 -4.20 16.09 -46.06
C TRP A 206 -4.80 14.68 -46.06
N LEU A 207 -4.06 13.68 -45.56
CA LEU A 207 -4.53 12.29 -45.47
C LEU A 207 -5.59 12.19 -44.37
N LEU A 208 -5.33 12.78 -43.20
CA LEU A 208 -6.30 12.79 -42.10
C LEU A 208 -7.61 13.51 -42.46
N GLN A 209 -7.58 14.44 -43.42
CA GLN A 209 -8.75 15.17 -43.91
C GLN A 209 -9.42 14.49 -45.12
N SER A 210 -8.83 13.43 -45.67
CA SER A 210 -9.35 12.79 -46.87
C SER A 210 -10.64 12.03 -46.57
N PRO A 211 -11.62 12.00 -47.51
CA PRO A 211 -12.84 11.21 -47.35
C PRO A 211 -12.55 9.73 -47.08
N GLU A 212 -11.55 9.16 -47.76
CA GLU A 212 -11.17 7.76 -47.61
C GLU A 212 -10.68 7.43 -46.20
N PHE A 213 -9.91 8.33 -45.59
CA PHE A 213 -9.47 8.18 -44.21
C PHE A 213 -10.64 8.32 -43.24
N GLN A 214 -11.54 9.28 -43.46
CA GLN A 214 -12.70 9.49 -42.60
C GLN A 214 -13.68 8.32 -42.66
N GLU A 215 -13.96 7.76 -43.84
CA GLU A 215 -14.74 6.52 -44.01
C GLU A 215 -14.09 5.33 -43.29
N TRP A 216 -12.76 5.20 -43.40
CA TRP A 216 -12.02 4.16 -42.68
C TRP A 216 -12.09 4.38 -41.17
N LEU A 217 -11.89 5.61 -40.69
CA LEU A 217 -11.96 5.97 -39.28
C LEU A 217 -13.35 5.75 -38.69
N GLN A 218 -14.43 5.95 -39.45
CA GLN A 218 -15.82 5.70 -39.00
C GLN A 218 -16.20 4.21 -39.07
N GLY A 219 -15.47 3.43 -39.87
CA GLY A 219 -15.66 1.98 -39.99
C GLY A 219 -16.54 1.55 -41.16
N ASP A 220 -16.93 2.50 -42.01
CA ASP A 220 -17.62 2.29 -43.29
C ASP A 220 -16.70 1.58 -44.29
N ARG A 221 -15.39 1.86 -44.19
CA ARG A 221 -14.33 1.16 -44.91
C ARG A 221 -13.50 0.34 -43.93
N LYS A 222 -13.29 -0.94 -44.23
CA LYS A 222 -12.46 -1.82 -43.38
C LYS A 222 -10.97 -1.73 -43.67
N THR A 223 -10.56 -1.38 -44.89
CA THR A 223 -9.13 -1.32 -45.25
C THR A 223 -8.83 -0.03 -46.00
N LEU A 224 -7.82 0.71 -45.53
CA LEU A 224 -7.26 1.86 -46.23
C LEU A 224 -5.90 1.48 -46.82
N PHE A 225 -5.81 1.41 -48.14
CA PHE A 225 -4.57 1.12 -48.84
C PHE A 225 -3.93 2.41 -49.37
N CYS A 226 -2.69 2.68 -48.96
CA CYS A 226 -1.95 3.90 -49.29
C CYS A 226 -0.74 3.57 -50.19
N PRO A 227 -0.94 3.41 -51.51
CA PRO A 227 0.17 3.18 -52.43
C PRO A 227 1.02 4.45 -52.60
N GLY A 228 2.31 4.27 -52.86
CA GLY A 228 3.20 5.39 -53.16
C GLY A 228 4.59 4.93 -53.55
N ILE A 229 5.26 5.72 -54.39
CA ILE A 229 6.65 5.47 -54.79
C ILE A 229 7.60 5.47 -53.57
N PRO A 230 8.78 4.83 -53.65
CA PRO A 230 9.82 5.00 -52.65
C PRO A 230 10.12 6.49 -52.41
N GLY A 231 10.28 6.89 -51.15
CA GLY A 231 10.50 8.30 -50.77
C GLY A 231 9.25 9.18 -50.69
N ALA A 232 8.04 8.68 -51.01
CA ALA A 232 6.80 9.46 -50.92
C ALA A 232 6.34 9.81 -49.48
N GLY A 233 7.11 9.45 -48.45
CA GLY A 233 6.78 9.75 -47.05
C GLY A 233 5.77 8.80 -46.39
N LYS A 234 5.53 7.61 -46.95
CA LYS A 234 4.57 6.61 -46.42
C LYS A 234 4.75 6.33 -44.93
N THR A 235 5.98 6.08 -44.48
CA THR A 235 6.29 5.84 -43.07
C THR A 235 5.92 7.01 -42.16
N ILE A 236 6.15 8.25 -42.59
CA ILE A 236 5.77 9.46 -41.85
C ILE A 236 4.24 9.61 -41.82
N LEU A 237 3.55 9.24 -42.91
CA LEU A 237 2.08 9.20 -42.94
C LEU A 237 1.54 8.15 -41.97
N THR A 238 2.09 6.92 -41.98
CA THR A 238 1.71 5.85 -41.04
C THR A 238 1.89 6.30 -39.60
N ALA A 239 3.07 6.86 -39.25
CA ALA A 239 3.33 7.37 -37.91
C ALA A 239 2.35 8.49 -37.51
N THR A 240 2.01 9.37 -38.45
CA THR A 240 1.01 10.45 -38.24
C THR A 240 -0.38 9.88 -37.95
N VAL A 241 -0.78 8.82 -38.65
CA VAL A 241 -2.06 8.14 -38.37
C VAL A 241 -2.04 7.45 -37.01
N VAL A 242 -0.95 6.76 -36.66
CA VAL A 242 -0.80 6.13 -35.33
C VAL A 242 -0.96 7.18 -34.22
N GLU A 243 -0.25 8.31 -34.32
CA GLU A 243 -0.35 9.42 -33.36
C GLU A 243 -1.78 9.97 -33.28
N HIS A 244 -2.43 10.16 -34.43
CA HIS A 244 -3.81 10.64 -34.47
C HIS A 244 -4.77 9.70 -33.74
N LEU A 245 -4.71 8.39 -34.02
CA LEU A 245 -5.56 7.39 -33.39
C LEU A 245 -5.31 7.28 -31.89
N VAL A 246 -4.05 7.25 -31.47
CA VAL A 246 -3.68 7.21 -30.05
C VAL A 246 -4.23 8.45 -29.34
N ASN A 247 -4.06 9.64 -29.90
CA ASN A 247 -4.57 10.87 -29.29
C ASN A 247 -6.11 10.91 -29.26
N GLN A 248 -6.77 10.41 -30.30
CA GLN A 248 -8.24 10.39 -30.36
C GLN A 248 -8.85 9.40 -29.37
N PHE A 249 -8.25 8.22 -29.20
CA PHE A 249 -8.82 7.10 -28.45
C PHE A 249 -8.10 6.77 -27.13
N HIS A 250 -7.15 7.60 -26.66
CA HIS A 250 -6.35 7.34 -25.45
C HIS A 250 -7.17 7.00 -24.19
N ASN A 251 -8.40 7.52 -24.07
CA ASN A 251 -9.28 7.28 -22.93
C ASN A 251 -10.31 6.16 -23.16
N ASP A 252 -10.35 5.55 -24.35
CA ASP A 252 -11.29 4.47 -24.65
C ASP A 252 -10.59 3.11 -24.60
N PRO A 253 -10.68 2.36 -23.49
CA PRO A 253 -10.04 1.05 -23.35
C PRO A 253 -10.66 -0.02 -24.26
N LYS A 254 -11.77 0.27 -24.96
CA LYS A 254 -12.42 -0.63 -25.90
C LYS A 254 -11.85 -0.54 -27.31
N ILE A 255 -10.98 0.42 -27.59
CA ILE A 255 -10.31 0.57 -28.88
C ILE A 255 -8.88 0.06 -28.78
N GLY A 256 -8.55 -0.95 -29.59
CA GLY A 256 -7.19 -1.47 -29.73
C GLY A 256 -6.46 -0.78 -30.86
N ILE A 257 -5.19 -0.44 -30.68
CA ILE A 257 -4.33 0.13 -31.72
C ILE A 257 -3.04 -0.66 -31.74
N SER A 258 -2.65 -1.15 -32.91
CA SER A 258 -1.40 -1.88 -33.10
C SER A 258 -0.78 -1.51 -34.43
N TYR A 259 0.55 -1.50 -34.49
CA TYR A 259 1.27 -1.09 -35.69
C TYR A 259 2.60 -1.84 -35.87
N ILE A 260 3.01 -1.97 -37.13
CA ILE A 260 4.25 -2.61 -37.57
C ILE A 260 4.96 -1.70 -38.57
N TYR A 261 6.28 -1.58 -38.43
CA TYR A 261 7.15 -0.99 -39.43
C TYR A 261 7.99 -2.09 -40.11
N CYS A 262 7.56 -2.62 -41.27
CA CYS A 262 8.36 -3.59 -42.01
C CYS A 262 9.64 -2.92 -42.54
N ASN A 263 10.74 -3.66 -42.52
CA ASN A 263 12.06 -3.21 -42.94
C ASN A 263 12.87 -4.38 -43.51
N PHE A 264 13.20 -4.31 -44.81
CA PHE A 264 13.91 -5.39 -45.50
C PHE A 264 15.30 -5.71 -44.93
N ARG A 265 15.88 -4.84 -44.10
CA ARG A 265 17.19 -5.07 -43.44
C ARG A 265 17.09 -5.86 -42.15
N ARG A 266 15.88 -6.02 -41.60
CA ARG A 266 15.63 -6.72 -40.33
C ARG A 266 14.95 -8.07 -40.55
N THR A 267 15.35 -8.77 -41.61
CA THR A 267 14.76 -10.05 -42.00
C THR A 267 14.76 -11.06 -40.85
N GLU A 268 15.82 -11.13 -40.04
CA GLU A 268 15.89 -12.06 -38.92
C GLU A 268 14.92 -11.75 -37.76
N GLU A 269 14.43 -10.52 -37.66
CA GLU A 269 13.52 -10.02 -36.62
C GLU A 269 12.08 -9.83 -37.13
N GLN A 270 11.81 -10.13 -38.40
CA GLN A 270 10.52 -9.88 -39.07
C GLN A 270 9.98 -11.14 -39.75
N LYS A 271 10.09 -12.28 -39.07
CA LYS A 271 9.33 -13.48 -39.45
C LYS A 271 7.87 -13.29 -39.05
N LEU A 272 7.00 -14.10 -39.64
CA LEU A 272 5.55 -13.97 -39.43
C LEU A 272 5.16 -14.11 -37.95
N ASP A 273 5.78 -15.05 -37.24
CA ASP A 273 5.62 -15.25 -35.80
C ASP A 273 6.06 -14.03 -34.99
N ASP A 274 7.17 -13.37 -35.35
CA ASP A 274 7.63 -12.14 -34.70
C ASP A 274 6.63 -11.00 -34.87
N LEU A 275 6.09 -10.83 -36.08
CA LEU A 275 5.10 -9.80 -36.40
C LEU A 275 3.78 -10.03 -35.65
N LEU A 276 3.26 -11.26 -35.67
CA LEU A 276 2.03 -11.62 -34.95
C LEU A 276 2.20 -11.47 -33.42
N ALA A 277 3.35 -11.89 -32.88
CA ALA A 277 3.65 -11.71 -31.46
C ALA A 277 3.73 -10.22 -31.08
N SER A 278 4.24 -9.36 -31.95
CA SER A 278 4.27 -7.91 -31.74
C SER A 278 2.87 -7.29 -31.72
N LEU A 279 2.01 -7.65 -32.68
CA LEU A 279 0.61 -7.21 -32.66
C LEU A 279 -0.11 -7.68 -31.39
N LEU A 280 0.08 -8.95 -31.03
CA LEU A 280 -0.51 -9.54 -29.83
C LEU A 280 -0.05 -8.82 -28.56
N LYS A 281 1.25 -8.50 -28.44
CA LYS A 281 1.81 -7.75 -27.32
C LYS A 281 1.19 -6.36 -27.22
N GLN A 282 1.15 -5.61 -28.33
CA GLN A 282 0.59 -4.26 -28.37
C GLN A 282 -0.90 -4.22 -28.00
N LEU A 283 -1.67 -5.25 -28.37
CA LEU A 283 -3.09 -5.36 -28.01
C LEU A 283 -3.32 -5.97 -26.62
N ALA A 284 -2.30 -6.52 -25.96
CA ALA A 284 -2.44 -7.11 -24.64
C ALA A 284 -1.95 -6.18 -23.53
N GLU A 285 -0.95 -5.36 -23.82
CA GLU A 285 -0.29 -4.46 -22.88
C GLU A 285 -1.22 -3.40 -22.25
N PRO A 286 -2.16 -2.77 -22.99
CA PRO A 286 -3.07 -1.77 -22.40
C PRO A 286 -4.16 -2.37 -21.51
N LEU A 287 -4.36 -3.68 -21.53
CA LEU A 287 -5.44 -4.35 -20.79
C LEU A 287 -5.09 -4.43 -19.30
N SER A 288 -6.09 -4.18 -18.44
CA SER A 288 -5.94 -4.26 -16.97
C SER A 288 -5.55 -5.66 -16.47
N SER A 289 -5.87 -6.69 -17.26
CA SER A 289 -5.46 -8.06 -17.04
C SER A 289 -5.16 -8.74 -18.37
N LEU A 290 -4.07 -9.51 -18.42
CA LEU A 290 -3.75 -10.32 -19.58
C LEU A 290 -4.91 -11.30 -19.91
N PRO A 291 -5.31 -11.38 -21.18
CA PRO A 291 -6.28 -12.36 -21.62
C PRO A 291 -5.85 -13.79 -21.28
N LYS A 292 -6.81 -14.61 -20.86
CA LYS A 292 -6.58 -16.02 -20.47
C LYS A 292 -5.85 -16.81 -21.55
N ALA A 293 -6.14 -16.52 -22.82
CA ALA A 293 -5.46 -17.12 -23.97
C ALA A 293 -3.93 -16.93 -23.94
N ILE A 294 -3.44 -15.74 -23.55
CA ILE A 294 -2.00 -15.47 -23.45
C ILE A 294 -1.41 -16.19 -22.24
N MET A 295 -2.08 -16.16 -21.09
CA MET A 295 -1.59 -16.82 -19.87
C MET A 295 -1.46 -18.34 -20.07
N GLU A 296 -2.46 -18.98 -20.66
CA GLU A 296 -2.43 -20.42 -20.94
C GLU A 296 -1.38 -20.78 -22.01
N LEU A 297 -1.20 -19.91 -23.02
CA LEU A 297 -0.17 -20.09 -24.02
C LEU A 297 1.22 -20.02 -23.37
N HIS A 298 1.46 -19.02 -22.53
CA HIS A 298 2.72 -18.88 -21.78
C HIS A 298 3.02 -20.11 -20.94
N GLU A 299 2.08 -20.57 -20.10
CA GLU A 299 2.31 -21.72 -19.22
C GLU A 299 2.61 -23.01 -20.01
N ARG A 300 1.90 -23.25 -21.13
CA ARG A 300 2.15 -24.41 -21.99
C ARG A 300 3.57 -24.44 -22.54
N HIS A 301 4.09 -23.28 -22.95
CA HIS A 301 5.41 -23.16 -23.57
C HIS A 301 6.54 -23.00 -22.56
N LYS A 302 6.29 -22.40 -21.40
CA LYS A 302 7.21 -22.31 -20.26
C LYS A 302 7.60 -23.69 -19.76
N MET A 303 6.62 -24.59 -19.57
CA MET A 303 6.87 -25.97 -19.14
C MET A 303 7.69 -26.76 -20.16
N LYS A 304 7.45 -26.55 -21.46
CA LYS A 304 8.12 -27.26 -22.56
C LYS A 304 9.43 -26.61 -23.01
N ARG A 305 9.73 -25.39 -22.55
CA ARG A 305 10.85 -24.54 -23.02
C ARG A 305 10.84 -24.34 -24.54
N THR A 306 9.67 -24.04 -25.11
CA THR A 306 9.46 -23.83 -26.55
C THR A 306 8.88 -22.44 -26.84
N ARG A 307 8.81 -22.06 -28.12
CA ARG A 307 8.10 -20.86 -28.59
C ARG A 307 6.74 -21.24 -29.19
N PRO A 308 5.74 -20.35 -29.11
CA PRO A 308 4.45 -20.57 -29.76
C PRO A 308 4.60 -20.61 -31.27
N SER A 309 3.81 -21.48 -31.90
CA SER A 309 3.71 -21.54 -33.37
C SER A 309 2.91 -20.36 -33.93
N THR A 310 3.03 -20.11 -35.23
CA THR A 310 2.23 -19.10 -35.94
C THR A 310 0.72 -19.28 -35.71
N ASP A 311 0.22 -20.50 -35.81
CA ASP A 311 -1.22 -20.78 -35.63
C ASP A 311 -1.68 -20.51 -34.18
N GLU A 312 -0.82 -20.78 -33.19
CA GLU A 312 -1.11 -20.46 -31.79
C GLU A 312 -1.12 -18.96 -31.54
N LEU A 313 -0.20 -18.21 -32.14
CA LEU A 313 -0.17 -16.74 -32.08
C LEU A 313 -1.38 -16.13 -32.78
N SER A 314 -1.76 -16.61 -33.97
CA SER A 314 -2.97 -16.18 -34.68
C SER A 314 -4.23 -16.41 -33.83
N LYS A 315 -4.39 -17.61 -33.26
CA LYS A 315 -5.52 -17.91 -32.37
C LYS A 315 -5.55 -17.01 -31.14
N ALA A 316 -4.40 -16.78 -30.51
CA ALA A 316 -4.30 -15.86 -29.38
C ALA A 316 -4.67 -14.44 -29.78
N LEU A 317 -4.17 -13.95 -30.92
CA LEU A 317 -4.48 -12.62 -31.47
C LEU A 317 -5.98 -12.45 -31.70
N GLN A 318 -6.62 -13.42 -32.37
CA GLN A 318 -8.07 -13.42 -32.57
C GLN A 318 -8.84 -13.32 -31.25
N LEU A 319 -8.44 -14.08 -30.23
CA LEU A 319 -9.08 -14.05 -28.91
C LEU A 319 -8.86 -12.71 -28.20
N VAL A 320 -7.67 -12.13 -28.28
CA VAL A 320 -7.40 -10.80 -27.70
C VAL A 320 -8.22 -9.71 -28.39
N THR A 321 -8.35 -9.75 -29.72
CA THR A 321 -9.19 -8.83 -30.49
C THR A 321 -10.64 -8.80 -29.99
N THR A 322 -11.17 -9.90 -29.45
CA THR A 322 -12.53 -9.93 -28.86
C THR A 322 -12.70 -9.08 -27.60
N SER A 323 -11.60 -8.67 -26.96
CA SER A 323 -11.61 -7.78 -25.80
C SER A 323 -11.91 -6.32 -26.18
N TYR A 324 -11.88 -6.02 -27.48
CA TYR A 324 -12.05 -4.68 -28.04
C TYR A 324 -13.36 -4.59 -28.82
N SER A 325 -14.01 -3.43 -28.78
CA SER A 325 -15.13 -3.12 -29.68
C SER A 325 -14.65 -2.86 -31.10
N ARG A 326 -13.41 -2.38 -31.23
CA ARG A 326 -12.75 -2.13 -32.50
C ARG A 326 -11.22 -2.18 -32.36
N VAL A 327 -10.54 -2.69 -33.38
CA VAL A 327 -9.08 -2.68 -33.44
C VAL A 327 -8.60 -2.04 -34.73
N PHE A 328 -7.61 -1.15 -34.64
CA PHE A 328 -6.88 -0.60 -35.76
C PHE A 328 -5.52 -1.30 -35.91
N VAL A 329 -5.22 -1.81 -37.09
CA VAL A 329 -3.93 -2.45 -37.40
C VAL A 329 -3.24 -1.69 -38.54
N LEU A 330 -2.09 -1.09 -38.24
CA LEU A 330 -1.34 -0.31 -39.23
C LEU A 330 -0.05 -1.05 -39.62
N ILE A 331 0.16 -1.29 -40.91
CA ILE A 331 1.33 -1.98 -41.41
C ILE A 331 2.03 -1.11 -42.45
N ASP A 332 3.18 -0.55 -42.08
CA ASP A 332 4.02 0.23 -42.99
C ASP A 332 4.93 -0.68 -43.82
N ALA A 333 5.16 -0.28 -45.07
CA ALA A 333 6.10 -0.95 -45.99
C ALA A 333 5.88 -2.48 -46.09
N LEU A 334 4.62 -2.91 -46.22
CA LEU A 334 4.23 -4.32 -46.32
C LEU A 334 4.95 -5.08 -47.46
N ASP A 335 5.41 -4.36 -48.49
CA ASP A 335 6.21 -4.89 -49.59
C ASP A 335 7.65 -5.26 -49.19
N GLU A 336 8.16 -4.71 -48.08
CA GLU A 336 9.48 -5.03 -47.52
C GLU A 336 9.48 -6.24 -46.58
N CYS A 337 8.30 -6.76 -46.20
CA CYS A 337 8.24 -7.99 -45.41
C CYS A 337 8.75 -9.18 -46.25
N GLN A 338 9.43 -10.15 -45.62
CA GLN A 338 10.11 -11.23 -46.35
C GLN A 338 9.22 -11.94 -47.40
N THR A 339 9.66 -11.90 -48.66
CA THR A 339 8.97 -12.59 -49.77
C THR A 339 9.24 -14.10 -49.73
N SER A 340 10.41 -14.52 -49.24
CA SER A 340 10.75 -15.93 -49.00
C SER A 340 9.94 -16.49 -47.83
N GLY A 341 9.13 -17.53 -48.06
CA GLY A 341 8.32 -18.18 -47.03
C GLY A 341 6.89 -17.62 -46.87
N GLY A 342 6.43 -16.77 -47.80
CA GLY A 342 5.04 -16.33 -47.89
C GLY A 342 4.57 -15.45 -46.72
N CYS A 343 5.49 -14.80 -46.00
CA CYS A 343 5.19 -13.97 -44.83
C CYS A 343 4.15 -12.89 -45.17
N ARG A 344 4.38 -12.12 -46.24
CA ARG A 344 3.45 -11.08 -46.71
C ARG A 344 2.05 -11.62 -46.99
N GLY A 345 1.94 -12.73 -47.72
CA GLY A 345 0.65 -13.33 -48.08
C GLY A 345 -0.12 -13.78 -46.84
N ARG A 346 0.56 -14.49 -45.94
CA ARG A 346 -0.05 -14.95 -44.68
C ARG A 346 -0.43 -13.81 -43.75
N LEU A 347 0.38 -12.75 -43.64
CA LEU A 347 0.03 -11.59 -42.83
C LEU A 347 -1.24 -10.90 -43.35
N ILE A 348 -1.39 -10.79 -44.67
CA ILE A 348 -2.62 -10.29 -45.31
C ILE A 348 -3.79 -11.24 -45.02
N GLU A 349 -3.61 -12.55 -45.17
CA GLU A 349 -4.65 -13.55 -44.89
C GLU A 349 -5.13 -13.48 -43.43
N GLU A 350 -4.20 -13.34 -42.47
CA GLU A 350 -4.52 -13.15 -41.05
C GLU A 350 -5.28 -11.85 -40.82
N GLY A 351 -4.85 -10.73 -41.42
CA GLY A 351 -5.54 -9.44 -41.34
C GLY A 351 -6.97 -9.51 -41.89
N LEU A 352 -7.15 -10.10 -43.07
CA LEU A 352 -8.47 -10.30 -43.69
C LEU A 352 -9.34 -11.26 -42.87
N GLY A 353 -8.74 -12.32 -42.30
CA GLY A 353 -9.42 -13.26 -41.43
C GLY A 353 -9.95 -12.61 -40.15
N LEU A 354 -9.18 -11.69 -39.57
CA LEU A 354 -9.60 -10.86 -38.44
C LEU A 354 -10.74 -9.91 -38.82
N GLN A 355 -10.63 -9.22 -39.96
CA GLN A 355 -11.67 -8.30 -40.46
C GLN A 355 -13.00 -9.00 -40.77
N ALA A 356 -12.96 -10.24 -41.26
CA ALA A 356 -14.16 -11.01 -41.58
C ALA A 356 -14.96 -11.43 -40.34
N ARG A 357 -14.32 -11.50 -39.17
CA ARG A 357 -14.91 -12.05 -37.94
C ARG A 357 -15.10 -11.02 -36.84
N TYR A 358 -14.33 -9.94 -36.87
CA TYR A 358 -14.26 -8.94 -35.81
C TYR A 358 -14.20 -7.53 -36.41
N SER A 359 -14.48 -6.51 -35.58
CA SER A 359 -14.39 -5.10 -35.97
C SER A 359 -12.93 -4.64 -36.06
N VAL A 360 -12.17 -5.20 -37.00
CA VAL A 360 -10.79 -4.79 -37.29
C VAL A 360 -10.78 -3.87 -38.49
N SER A 361 -9.96 -2.82 -38.44
CA SER A 361 -9.77 -1.81 -39.48
C SER A 361 -8.29 -1.65 -39.82
#